data_AF-A0A522Z271-F1
#
_entry.id   AF-A0A522Z271-F1
#
_cell.length_a   1.000
_cell.length_b   1.000
_cell.length_c   1.000
_cell.angle_alpha   90.00
_cell.angle_beta   90.00
_cell.angle_gamma   90.00
#
_symmetry.space_group_name_H-M   'P 1'
#
loop_
_entity.id
_entity.type
_entity.pdbx_description
1 polymer ?
#
loop_
_entity_poly.entity_id
_entity_poly.type
_entity_poly.pdbx_seq_one_letter_code
_entity_poly.pdbx_strand_id
1 'polypeptide(L)' 'AMNIIGALMSVGYSFGVTIVILKVMDAVWPGGIRVTPKEEEVGLDLAQHGERAYVNE' A
#
# COMPACT_ATOMS: atom_id res chain seq x y z
N ALA A 1 -9.37 31.57 -9.12
CA ALA A 1 -7.93 31.47 -8.78
C ALA A 1 -7.69 30.62 -7.53
N MET A 2 -8.25 30.98 -6.37
CA MET A 2 -7.97 30.26 -5.09
C MET A 2 -8.30 28.76 -5.13
N ASN A 3 -9.43 28.35 -5.72
CA ASN A 3 -9.79 26.92 -5.81
C ASN A 3 -8.77 26.08 -6.59
N ILE A 4 -8.22 26.64 -7.68
CA ILE A 4 -7.23 25.95 -8.52
C ILE A 4 -5.91 25.80 -7.75
N ILE A 5 -5.47 26.86 -7.06
CA ILE A 5 -4.26 26.83 -6.24
C ILE A 5 -4.41 25.81 -5.10
N GLY A 6 -5.55 25.83 -4.41
CA GLY A 6 -5.85 24.86 -3.36
C GLY A 6 -5.85 23.42 -3.87
N ALA A 7 -6.47 23.17 -5.03
CA ALA A 7 -6.46 21.85 -5.66
C ALA A 7 -5.03 21.37 -5.98
N LEU A 8 -4.20 22.23 -6.59
CA LEU A 8 -2.82 21.89 -6.93
C LEU A 8 -1.96 21.63 -5.68
N MET A 9 -2.16 22.41 -4.61
CA MET A 9 -1.47 22.19 -3.33
C MET A 9 -1.89 20.87 -2.69
N SER A 10 -3.18 20.56 -2.67
CA SER A 10 -3.68 19.29 -2.13
C SER A 10 -3.13 18.09 -2.89
N VAL A 11 -3.10 18.15 -4.22
CA VAL A 11 -2.51 17.08 -5.06
C VAL A 11 -1.01 16.97 -4.81
N GLY A 12 -0.28 18.10 -4.83
CA GLY A 12 1.16 18.11 -4.61
C GLY A 12 1.55 17.56 -3.24
N TYR A 13 0.84 17.96 -2.19
CA TYR A 13 1.10 17.49 -0.83
C TYR A 13 0.73 16.02 -0.65
N SER A 14 -0.50 15.63 -1.00
CA SER A 14 -0.96 14.25 -0.80
C SER A 14 -0.12 13.26 -1.61
N PHE A 15 0.20 13.57 -2.86
CA PHE A 15 1.04 12.71 -3.70
C PHE A 15 2.50 12.73 -3.25
N GLY A 16 3.07 13.93 -3.05
CA GLY A 16 4.48 14.10 -2.69
C GLY A 16 4.83 13.46 -1.35
N VAL A 17 4.05 13.77 -0.30
CA VAL A 17 4.28 13.21 1.04
C VAL A 17 4.04 11.70 1.05
N THR A 18 2.99 11.21 0.38
CA THR A 18 2.73 9.77 0.31
C THR A 18 3.86 9.02 -0.39
N ILE A 19 4.41 9.54 -1.49
CA ILE A 19 5.58 8.91 -2.15
C ILE A 19 6.77 8.82 -1.20
N VAL A 20 7.05 9.87 -0.43
CA VAL A 20 8.15 9.86 0.53
C VAL A 20 7.92 8.79 1.60
N ILE A 21 6.71 8.73 2.16
CA ILE A 21 6.32 7.71 3.15
C ILE A 21 6.51 6.31 2.58
N LEU A 22 5.94 6.03 1.40
CA LEU A 22 6.02 4.71 0.78
C LEU A 22 7.47 4.29 0.50
N LYS A 23 8.32 5.20 0.02
CA LYS A 23 9.75 4.93 -0.21
C LYS A 23 10.51 4.64 1.08
N VAL A 24 10.20 5.37 2.16
CA VAL A 24 10.83 5.13 3.47
C VAL A 24 10.40 3.78 4.01
N MET A 25 9.11 3.45 3.94
CA MET A 25 8.61 2.14 4.38
C MET A 25 9.25 1.00 3.60
N ASP A 26 9.36 1.13 2.27
CA ASP A 26 9.97 0.12 1.41
C ASP A 26 11.46 -0.09 1.70
N ALA A 27 12.18 0.97 2.07
CA ALA A 27 13.59 0.89 2.44
C ALA A 27 13.84 0.34 3.86
N VAL A 28 12.88 0.54 4.78
CA VAL A 28 13.02 0.15 6.19
C VAL A 28 12.52 -1.28 6.44
N TRP A 29 11.46 -1.73 5.76
CA TRP A 29 10.90 -3.07 5.96
C TRP A 29 11.68 -4.14 5.19
N PRO A 30 12.09 -5.25 5.85
CA PRO A 30 12.71 -6.37 5.17
C PRO A 30 11.69 -7.04 4.24
N GLY A 31 11.93 -6.98 2.92
CA GLY A 31 11.01 -7.47 1.90
C GLY A 31 10.14 -6.39 1.25
N GLY A 32 10.28 -5.12 1.66
CA GLY A 32 9.51 -4.00 1.13
C GLY A 32 8.11 -3.88 1.73
N ILE A 33 7.33 -2.93 1.23
CA ILE A 33 5.95 -2.67 1.72
C ILE A 33 4.93 -3.67 1.19
N ARG A 34 5.20 -4.34 0.06
CA ARG A 34 4.32 -5.33 -0.54
C ARG A 34 4.75 -6.75 -0.15
N VAL A 35 3.77 -7.64 0.00
CA VAL A 35 4.01 -9.07 0.14
C VAL A 35 4.68 -9.64 -1.11
N THR A 36 5.29 -10.82 -0.99
CA THR A 36 5.88 -11.47 -2.16
C THR A 36 4.81 -11.86 -3.18
N PRO A 37 5.12 -11.95 -4.49
CA PRO A 37 4.14 -12.33 -5.51
C PRO A 37 3.48 -13.69 -5.22
N LYS A 38 4.24 -14.63 -4.65
CA LYS A 38 3.74 -15.94 -4.24
C LYS A 38 2.70 -15.84 -3.13
N GLU A 39 2.91 -14.99 -2.13
CA GLU A 39 1.95 -14.76 -1.04
C GLU A 39 0.71 -14.03 -1.54
N GLU A 40 0.86 -13.12 -2.52
CA GLU A 40 -0.25 -12.44 -3.18
C GLU A 40 -1.12 -13.43 -3.98
N GLU A 41 -0.51 -14.38 -4.69
CA GLU A 41 -1.22 -15.44 -5.45
C GLU A 41 -1.96 -16.43 -4.54
N VAL A 42 -1.37 -16.82 -3.41
CA VAL A 42 -1.99 -17.75 -2.43
C VAL A 42 -3.12 -17.07 -1.67
N GLY A 43 -3.07 -15.75 -1.50
CA GLY A 43 -4.00 -14.95 -0.72
C GLY A 43 -3.50 -14.71 0.71
N LEU A 44 -3.63 -13.47 1.20
CA LEU A 44 -3.11 -13.04 2.50
C LEU A 44 -3.70 -13.80 3.69
N ASP A 45 -4.95 -14.22 3.60
CA ASP A 45 -5.61 -14.99 4.65
C ASP A 45 -4.87 -16.32 4.85
N LEU A 46 -4.56 -17.01 3.75
CA LEU A 46 -3.81 -18.27 3.78
C LEU A 46 -2.32 -18.06 4.06
N ALA A 47 -1.71 -17.05 3.43
CA ALA A 47 -0.26 -16.82 3.47
C ALA A 47 0.23 -16.22 4.79
N GLN A 48 -0.54 -15.32 5.40
CA GLN A 48 -0.13 -14.59 6.61
C GLN A 48 -0.93 -14.97 7.86
N HIS A 49 -2.18 -15.40 7.71
CA HIS A 49 -3.06 -15.70 8.85
C HIS A 49 -3.32 -17.21 9.00
N GLY A 50 -3.01 -18.03 7.98
CA GLY A 50 -3.30 -19.46 7.97
C GLY A 50 -4.80 -19.77 7.93
N GLU A 51 -5.62 -18.79 7.60
CA GLU A 51 -7.08 -18.87 7.58
C GLU A 51 -7.60 -19.03 6.15
N ARG A 52 -8.71 -19.77 5.99
CA ARG A 52 -9.48 -19.80 4.75
C ARG A 52 -10.69 -18.90 4.94
N ALA A 53 -10.81 -17.85 4.13
CA ALA A 53 -11.97 -16.95 4.15
C ALA A 53 -13.29 -17.69 3.89
N TYR A 54 -13.27 -18.73 3.05
CA TYR A 54 -14.42 -19.55 2.71
C TYR A 54 -14.06 -21.03 2.84
N VAL A 55 -14.84 -21.74 3.66
CA VAL A 55 -14.63 -23.16 3.99
C VAL A 55 -15.65 -24.08 3.29
N ASN A 56 -16.67 -23.50 2.64
CA ASN A 56 -17.83 -24.19 2.11
C ASN A 56 -18.19 -23.75 0.67
N GLU A 57 -17.29 -24.02 -0.27
CA GLU A 57 -17.69 -24.30 -1.67
C GLU A 57 -17.13 -25.65 -2.09
#